data_AF-A0AA38JUC5-F1
#
_entry.id   AF-A0AA38JUC5-F1
#
_cell.length_a   1.000
_cell.length_b   1.000
_cell.length_c   1.000
_cell.angle_alpha   90.00
_cell.angle_beta   90.00
_cell.angle_gamma   90.00
#
_symmetry.space_group_name_H-M   'P 1'
#
loop_
_entity.id
_entity.type
_entity.pdbx_description
1 polymer ?
#
loop_
_entity_poly.entity_id
_entity_poly.type
_entity_poly.pdbx_seq_one_letter_code
_entity_poly.pdbx_strand_id
1 'polypeptide(L)'
;IRSGFLPFNPLLNHSLVSLQTVELYHHLFMRCPRLGVQPFLRGLCDLQGVRFKNNFGVQFSSAYDLYIRLTESVRLRVLISLDRTTPNWRLLNTCPPCQYEVEGEEPQPIRMMLAVDGNNSLKRFERRERRDDGTLLGPSRERPDVRIGGGDYFLQPSQVDLWDEPNWGKWVDWSPLEKADRNPCTDRWSNLNEAKTAKSFGSFDVNGIFAGFCRHSFVLAFSDMIKTGEQ
;
A
#
# COMPACT_ATOMS: atom_id res chain seq x y z
N ILE A 1 21.89 -13.66 13.78
CA ILE A 1 20.91 -13.39 14.86
C ILE A 1 20.85 -14.60 15.79
N ARG A 2 21.97 -15.00 16.41
CA ARG A 2 21.97 -16.14 17.36
C ARG A 2 21.60 -15.70 18.78
N SER A 3 21.69 -14.40 19.05
CA SER A 3 21.43 -13.82 20.38
C SER A 3 20.10 -13.07 20.49
N GLY A 4 19.25 -13.07 19.46
CA GLY A 4 17.95 -12.39 19.50
C GLY A 4 18.00 -10.86 19.47
N PHE A 5 19.07 -10.26 18.95
CA PHE A 5 19.22 -8.81 18.81
C PHE A 5 19.38 -8.38 17.35
N LEU A 6 18.88 -7.18 17.04
CA LEU A 6 19.04 -6.50 15.77
C LEU A 6 19.93 -5.27 15.94
N PRO A 7 20.90 -5.06 15.03
CA PRO A 7 21.71 -3.85 15.05
C PRO A 7 20.93 -2.65 14.54
N PHE A 8 21.17 -1.48 15.15
CA PHE A 8 20.64 -0.23 14.63
C PHE A 8 21.39 0.28 13.40
N ASN A 9 22.64 -0.13 13.22
CA ASN A 9 23.45 0.22 12.06
C ASN A 9 24.27 -1.02 11.65
N PRO A 10 24.17 -1.48 10.39
CA PRO A 10 24.92 -2.66 9.93
C PRO A 10 26.44 -2.44 9.89
N LEU A 11 26.92 -1.19 9.89
CA LEU A 11 28.34 -0.84 9.84
C LEU A 11 28.96 -0.59 11.22
N LEU A 12 28.16 -0.13 12.20
CA LEU A 12 28.63 0.24 13.54
C LEU A 12 27.66 -0.25 14.62
N ASN A 13 27.99 -1.38 15.26
CA ASN A 13 27.15 -2.07 16.23
C ASN A 13 27.27 -1.52 17.67
N HIS A 14 27.31 -0.19 17.85
CA HIS A 14 27.39 0.40 19.21
C HIS A 14 26.08 0.38 19.98
N SER A 15 24.97 0.05 19.32
CA SER A 15 23.64 0.04 19.92
C SER A 15 22.78 -1.02 19.23
N LEU A 16 22.11 -1.83 20.03
CA LEU A 16 21.31 -2.97 19.62
C LEU A 16 19.91 -2.85 20.22
N VAL A 17 18.93 -3.43 19.55
CA VAL A 17 17.58 -3.63 20.09
C VAL A 17 17.24 -5.11 20.05
N SER A 18 16.53 -5.59 21.07
CA SER A 18 16.07 -6.98 21.06
C SER A 18 15.02 -7.19 19.97
N LEU A 19 15.02 -8.38 19.36
CA LEU A 19 14.02 -8.77 18.37
C LEU A 19 12.61 -8.68 18.96
N GLN A 20 12.43 -9.11 20.22
CA GLN A 20 11.17 -9.06 20.95
C GLN A 20 10.65 -7.63 21.13
N THR A 21 11.54 -6.65 21.36
CA THR A 21 11.14 -5.24 21.46
C THR A 21 10.65 -4.70 20.12
N VAL A 22 11.29 -5.10 19.02
CA VAL A 22 10.88 -4.70 17.66
C VAL A 22 9.57 -5.37 17.27
N GLU A 23 9.40 -6.65 17.60
CA GLU A 23 8.17 -7.43 17.41
C GLU A 23 7.01 -6.85 18.24
N LEU A 24 7.25 -6.46 19.49
CA LEU A 24 6.27 -5.77 20.32
C LEU A 24 5.80 -4.48 19.64
N TYR A 25 6.73 -3.66 19.16
CA TYR A 25 6.38 -2.46 18.39
C TYR A 25 5.56 -2.81 17.16
N HIS A 26 5.96 -3.84 16.40
CA HIS A 26 5.23 -4.29 15.22
C HIS A 26 3.76 -4.59 15.54
N HIS A 27 3.51 -5.42 16.57
CA HIS A 27 2.15 -5.76 16.97
C HIS A 27 1.35 -4.55 17.46
N LEU A 28 1.96 -3.67 18.25
CA LEU A 28 1.30 -2.45 18.72
C LEU A 28 0.95 -1.52 17.55
N PHE A 29 1.87 -1.33 16.61
CA PHE A 29 1.66 -0.50 15.42
C PHE A 29 0.56 -1.06 14.52
N MET A 30 0.53 -2.38 14.30
CA MET A 30 -0.50 -3.04 13.49
C MET A 30 -1.91 -2.95 14.11
N ARG A 31 -2.02 -2.80 15.43
CA ARG A 31 -3.31 -2.62 16.14
C ARG A 31 -3.69 -1.15 16.31
N CYS A 32 -2.70 -0.29 16.49
CA CYS A 32 -2.85 1.14 16.68
C CYS A 32 -1.83 1.89 15.81
N PRO A 33 -2.16 2.17 14.53
CA PRO A 33 -1.27 2.89 13.63
C PRO A 33 -0.91 4.32 14.09
N ARG A 34 -1.62 4.84 15.10
CA ARG A 34 -1.32 6.14 15.74
C ARG A 34 -0.07 6.08 16.64
N LEU A 35 0.38 4.89 17.04
CA LEU A 35 1.60 4.73 17.82
C LEU A 35 2.84 4.86 16.94
N GLY A 36 3.40 6.06 16.87
CA GLY A 36 4.67 6.30 16.19
C GLY A 36 5.88 5.64 16.88
N VAL A 37 6.97 5.50 16.14
CA VAL A 37 8.27 5.01 16.67
C VAL A 37 8.76 5.86 17.85
N GLN A 38 8.66 7.18 17.75
CA GLN A 38 9.18 8.10 18.77
C GLN A 38 8.50 7.97 20.14
N PRO A 39 7.15 8.01 20.27
CA PRO A 39 6.51 7.81 21.58
C PRO A 39 6.80 6.43 22.17
N PHE A 40 6.85 5.38 21.34
CA PHE A 40 7.24 4.04 21.78
C PHE A 40 8.66 4.02 22.38
N LEU A 41 9.64 4.59 21.66
CA LEU A 41 11.02 4.67 22.14
C LEU A 41 11.19 5.55 23.37
N ARG A 42 10.43 6.63 23.52
CA ARG A 42 10.45 7.47 24.72
C ARG A 42 9.98 6.68 25.93
N GLY A 43 8.89 5.93 25.81
CA GLY A 43 8.44 5.02 26.87
C GLY A 43 9.49 3.98 27.25
N LEU A 44 10.19 3.40 26.28
CA LEU A 44 11.32 2.49 26.55
C LEU A 44 12.48 3.20 27.27
N CYS A 45 12.81 4.42 26.86
CA CYS A 45 13.87 5.21 27.50
C CYS A 45 13.52 5.52 28.96
N ASP A 46 12.27 5.92 29.22
CA ASP A 46 11.77 6.23 30.56
C ASP A 46 11.81 4.98 31.47
N LEU A 47 11.41 3.81 30.94
CA LEU A 47 11.50 2.52 31.65
C LEU A 47 12.94 2.10 32.00
N GLN A 48 13.91 2.47 31.17
CA GLN A 48 15.33 2.14 31.38
C GLN A 48 16.08 3.23 32.16
N GLY A 49 15.42 4.34 32.51
CA GLY A 49 16.06 5.49 33.17
C GLY A 49 17.10 6.19 32.29
N VAL A 50 16.99 6.08 30.96
CA VAL A 50 17.92 6.71 30.01
C VAL A 50 17.25 7.88 29.30
N ARG A 51 18.03 8.92 28.99
CA ARG A 51 17.51 10.06 28.23
C ARG A 51 17.30 9.70 26.76
N PHE A 52 16.11 9.95 26.24
CA PHE A 52 15.83 9.82 24.81
C PHE A 52 16.75 10.74 23.97
N LYS A 53 17.31 10.19 22.90
CA LYS A 53 18.11 10.91 21.90
C LYS A 53 17.44 10.84 20.53
N ASN A 54 17.49 11.93 19.76
CA ASN A 54 16.82 12.02 18.46
C ASN A 54 17.29 10.96 17.45
N ASN A 55 18.55 10.52 17.54
CA ASN A 55 19.10 9.48 16.68
C ASN A 55 18.46 8.09 16.92
N PHE A 56 17.86 7.84 18.09
CA PHE A 56 17.22 6.55 18.38
C PHE A 56 16.03 6.28 17.46
N GLY A 57 15.29 7.30 17.02
CA GLY A 57 14.19 7.12 16.07
C GLY A 57 14.68 6.57 14.73
N VAL A 58 15.75 7.14 14.19
CA VAL A 58 16.36 6.72 12.91
C VAL A 58 16.97 5.32 13.03
N GLN A 59 17.69 5.09 14.12
CA GLN A 59 18.32 3.81 14.46
C GLN A 59 17.31 2.68 14.60
N PHE A 60 16.24 2.90 15.35
CA PHE A 60 15.17 1.93 15.51
C PHE A 60 14.42 1.69 14.21
N SER A 61 14.15 2.73 13.42
CA SER A 61 13.50 2.56 12.11
C SER A 61 14.35 1.67 11.19
N SER A 62 15.68 1.80 11.23
CA SER A 62 16.60 0.93 10.48
C SER A 62 16.53 -0.52 10.95
N ALA A 63 16.48 -0.75 12.27
CA ALA A 63 16.28 -2.10 12.82
C ALA A 63 14.89 -2.67 12.51
N TYR A 64 13.85 -1.83 12.49
CA TYR A 64 12.49 -2.21 12.12
C TYR A 64 12.40 -2.61 10.64
N ASP A 65 13.01 -1.85 9.73
CA ASP A 65 13.11 -2.22 8.31
C ASP A 65 13.80 -3.58 8.14
N LEU A 66 14.88 -3.85 8.91
CA LEU A 66 15.53 -5.15 8.92
C LEU A 66 14.61 -6.26 9.44
N TYR A 67 13.85 -6.00 10.50
CA TYR A 67 12.86 -6.93 11.04
C TYR A 67 11.79 -7.29 10.01
N ILE A 68 11.23 -6.30 9.31
CA ILE A 68 10.23 -6.52 8.25
C ILE A 68 10.83 -7.36 7.12
N ARG A 69 12.06 -7.05 6.68
CA ARG A 69 12.75 -7.83 5.64
C ARG A 69 13.00 -9.28 6.05
N LEU A 70 13.39 -9.51 7.30
CA LEU A 70 13.60 -10.87 7.82
C LEU A 70 12.29 -11.65 7.84
N THR A 71 11.22 -11.02 8.33
CA THR A 71 9.87 -11.61 8.38
C THR A 71 9.37 -11.96 6.98
N GLU A 72 9.55 -11.06 6.01
CA GLU A 72 9.19 -11.30 4.62
C GLU A 72 10.02 -12.42 3.99
N SER A 73 11.34 -12.47 4.25
CA SER A 73 12.18 -13.56 3.76
C SER A 73 11.75 -14.92 4.29
N VAL A 74 11.35 -15.00 5.56
CA VAL A 74 10.79 -16.23 6.15
C VAL A 74 9.46 -16.58 5.48
N ARG A 75 8.54 -15.62 5.34
CA ARG A 75 7.26 -15.82 4.64
C ARG A 75 7.47 -16.37 3.22
N LEU A 76 8.37 -15.78 2.43
CA LEU A 76 8.66 -16.23 1.07
C LEU A 76 9.22 -17.67 1.05
N ARG A 77 10.12 -18.02 1.97
CA ARG A 77 10.63 -19.40 2.09
C ARG A 77 9.52 -20.39 2.44
N VAL A 78 8.60 -20.01 3.32
CA VAL A 78 7.42 -20.83 3.64
C VAL A 78 6.54 -21.01 2.41
N LEU A 79 6.28 -19.94 1.64
CA LEU A 79 5.49 -20.03 0.41
C LEU A 79 6.15 -20.96 -0.62
N ILE A 80 7.47 -20.87 -0.82
CA ILE A 80 8.22 -21.79 -1.67
C ILE A 80 8.07 -23.24 -1.18
N SER A 81 8.22 -23.47 0.13
CA SER A 81 8.13 -24.82 0.71
C SER A 81 6.74 -25.44 0.59
N LEU A 82 5.71 -24.60 0.45
CA LEU A 82 4.30 -25.01 0.28
C LEU A 82 3.85 -25.02 -1.19
N ASP A 83 4.77 -24.80 -2.14
CA ASP A 83 4.49 -24.70 -3.58
C ASP A 83 3.47 -23.60 -3.94
N ARG A 84 3.54 -22.46 -3.23
CA ARG A 84 2.62 -21.31 -3.35
C ARG A 84 3.24 -20.17 -4.13
N THR A 85 3.98 -20.49 -5.20
CA THR A 85 4.80 -19.53 -5.96
C THR A 85 4.29 -19.28 -7.38
N THR A 86 3.16 -19.86 -7.77
CA THR A 86 2.59 -19.62 -9.09
C THR A 86 2.17 -18.15 -9.26
N PRO A 87 2.18 -17.60 -10.49
CA PRO A 87 1.69 -16.24 -10.73
C PRO A 87 0.27 -16.06 -10.19
N ASN A 88 0.05 -14.97 -9.46
CA ASN A 88 -1.24 -14.65 -8.83
C ASN A 88 -1.75 -15.69 -7.81
N TRP A 89 -0.89 -16.57 -7.29
CA TRP A 89 -1.30 -17.61 -6.33
C TRP A 89 -2.14 -17.06 -5.19
N ARG A 90 -1.71 -15.95 -4.58
CA ARG A 90 -2.44 -15.32 -3.48
C ARG A 90 -3.84 -14.91 -3.96
N LEU A 91 -3.96 -14.16 -5.05
CA LEU A 91 -5.26 -13.67 -5.52
C LEU A 91 -6.22 -14.82 -5.80
N LEU A 92 -5.73 -15.94 -6.33
CA LEU A 92 -6.49 -17.16 -6.61
C LEU A 92 -6.86 -17.99 -5.35
N ASN A 93 -6.23 -17.69 -4.20
CA ASN A 93 -6.42 -18.42 -2.93
C ASN A 93 -6.63 -17.48 -1.73
N THR A 94 -7.09 -16.25 -1.97
CA THR A 94 -7.23 -15.19 -0.96
C THR A 94 -8.42 -15.44 -0.06
N CYS A 95 -9.55 -15.87 -0.61
CA CYS A 95 -10.83 -15.94 0.08
C CYS A 95 -11.37 -17.37 -0.01
N PRO A 96 -11.15 -18.21 1.01
CA PRO A 96 -11.66 -19.58 1.03
C PRO A 96 -13.17 -19.66 0.73
N PRO A 97 -14.05 -18.81 1.31
CA PRO A 97 -15.48 -18.88 1.02
C PRO A 97 -15.88 -18.46 -0.40
N CYS A 98 -15.04 -17.75 -1.15
CA CYS A 98 -15.35 -17.36 -2.54
C CYS A 98 -14.68 -18.28 -3.57
N GLN A 99 -13.69 -19.09 -3.16
CA GLN A 99 -12.80 -19.77 -4.10
C GLN A 99 -12.77 -21.27 -3.93
N TYR A 100 -13.17 -21.80 -2.76
CA TYR A 100 -13.31 -23.23 -2.56
C TYR A 100 -14.73 -23.67 -2.85
N GLU A 101 -14.85 -24.69 -3.70
CA GLU A 101 -16.09 -25.41 -3.97
C GLU A 101 -16.12 -26.66 -3.10
N VAL A 102 -17.25 -26.93 -2.47
CA VAL A 102 -17.45 -28.18 -1.72
C VAL A 102 -17.95 -29.26 -2.68
N GLU A 103 -17.45 -30.48 -2.55
CA GLU A 103 -17.96 -31.62 -3.33
C GLU A 103 -19.46 -31.79 -3.10
N GLY A 104 -20.24 -31.77 -4.19
CA GLY A 104 -21.71 -31.85 -4.15
C GLY A 104 -22.42 -30.50 -3.98
N GLU A 105 -21.69 -29.38 -3.98
CA GLU A 105 -22.29 -28.05 -4.05
C GLU A 105 -22.79 -27.74 -5.47
N GLU A 106 -23.99 -27.19 -5.58
CA GLU A 106 -24.54 -26.73 -6.86
C GLU A 106 -23.72 -25.54 -7.39
N PRO A 107 -23.35 -25.52 -8.68
CA PRO A 107 -22.58 -24.44 -9.27
C PRO A 107 -23.25 -23.08 -9.06
N GLN A 108 -22.56 -22.17 -8.37
CA GLN A 108 -23.06 -20.82 -8.16
C GLN A 108 -22.89 -19.98 -9.45
N PRO A 109 -23.94 -19.29 -9.92
CA PRO A 109 -23.84 -18.43 -11.10
C PRO A 109 -22.88 -17.25 -10.87
N ILE A 110 -22.70 -16.84 -9.61
CA ILE A 110 -21.77 -15.80 -9.19
C ILE A 110 -20.86 -16.37 -8.11
N ARG A 111 -19.58 -16.56 -8.44
CA ARG A 111 -18.59 -17.14 -7.51
C ARG A 111 -18.04 -16.12 -6.50
N MET A 112 -17.91 -14.87 -6.92
CA MET A 112 -17.32 -13.82 -6.09
C MET A 112 -18.00 -12.48 -6.34
N MET A 113 -18.37 -11.80 -5.26
CA MET A 113 -18.81 -10.40 -5.30
C MET A 113 -17.68 -9.51 -4.81
N LEU A 114 -17.37 -8.50 -5.61
CA LEU A 114 -16.29 -7.56 -5.39
C LEU A 114 -16.85 -6.20 -4.98
N ALA A 115 -16.25 -5.63 -3.94
CA ALA A 115 -16.39 -4.22 -3.59
C ALA A 115 -15.07 -3.53 -3.90
N VAL A 116 -15.12 -2.52 -4.74
CA VAL A 116 -13.97 -1.68 -5.08
C VAL A 116 -14.30 -0.25 -4.71
N ASP A 117 -13.36 0.43 -4.04
CA ASP A 117 -13.55 1.82 -3.62
C ASP A 117 -12.22 2.58 -3.62
N GLY A 118 -12.33 3.89 -3.86
CA GLY A 118 -11.22 4.84 -3.85
C GLY A 118 -11.18 5.64 -2.56
N ASN A 119 -10.00 5.71 -1.94
CA ASN A 119 -9.73 6.57 -0.80
C ASN A 119 -8.84 7.76 -1.18
N ASN A 120 -9.47 8.92 -1.34
CA ASN A 120 -8.81 10.18 -1.70
C ASN A 120 -8.18 10.92 -0.52
N SER A 121 -8.13 10.34 0.68
CA SER A 121 -7.53 10.99 1.85
C SER A 121 -6.02 10.74 1.96
N LEU A 122 -5.52 9.67 1.33
CA LEU A 122 -4.12 9.24 1.38
C LEU A 122 -3.29 9.90 0.29
N LYS A 123 -3.33 11.24 0.23
CA LYS A 123 -2.62 12.03 -0.78
C LYS A 123 -1.13 12.14 -0.46
N ARG A 124 -0.29 11.97 -1.48
CA ARG A 124 1.16 12.19 -1.41
C ARG A 124 1.55 13.35 -2.31
N PHE A 125 2.17 14.38 -1.72
CA PHE A 125 2.75 15.48 -2.48
C PHE A 125 3.96 15.01 -3.28
N GLU A 126 4.02 15.42 -4.54
CA GLU A 126 5.21 15.25 -5.37
C GLU A 126 6.32 16.14 -4.83
N ARG A 127 7.46 15.55 -4.46
CA ARG A 127 8.62 16.33 -3.98
C ARG A 127 9.50 16.74 -5.14
N ARG A 128 9.49 18.04 -5.44
CA ARG A 128 10.28 18.64 -6.52
C ARG A 128 11.22 19.73 -6.01
N GLU A 129 12.25 20.03 -6.79
CA GLU A 129 13.13 21.18 -6.53
C GLU A 129 12.37 22.50 -6.64
N ARG A 130 12.71 23.45 -5.77
CA ARG A 130 12.19 24.80 -5.87
C ARG A 130 12.98 25.49 -6.98
N ARG A 131 12.28 25.98 -8.01
CA ARG A 131 12.90 26.84 -9.01
C ARG A 131 12.86 28.28 -8.54
N ASP A 132 13.93 29.02 -8.83
CA ASP A 132 14.04 30.45 -8.50
C ASP A 132 13.20 31.35 -9.42
N ASP A 133 12.71 30.79 -10.55
CA ASP A 133 12.02 31.50 -11.64
C ASP A 133 10.49 31.57 -11.51
N GLY A 134 9.91 31.03 -10.43
CA GLY A 134 8.46 31.05 -10.21
C GLY A 134 7.63 30.10 -11.09
N THR A 135 8.27 29.25 -11.91
CA THR A 135 7.56 28.20 -12.67
C THR A 135 7.21 26.99 -11.81
N LEU A 136 6.23 26.19 -12.26
CA LEU A 136 5.77 24.95 -11.61
C LEU A 136 6.95 23.99 -11.43
N LEU A 137 7.46 23.94 -10.20
CA LEU A 137 8.26 22.90 -9.54
C LEU A 137 9.30 22.14 -10.42
N GLY A 138 10.57 22.22 -10.05
CA GLY A 138 11.72 21.61 -10.74
C GLY A 138 11.73 20.08 -10.80
N PRO A 139 12.89 19.44 -11.12
CA PRO A 139 12.96 17.98 -11.20
C PRO A 139 12.53 17.32 -9.88
N SER A 140 12.04 16.08 -9.97
CA SER A 140 11.71 15.30 -8.78
C SER A 140 12.96 15.09 -7.92
N ARG A 141 12.80 15.30 -6.61
CA ARG A 141 13.80 14.99 -5.59
C ARG A 141 13.44 13.73 -4.81
N GLU A 142 12.39 13.03 -5.22
CA GLU A 142 12.02 11.79 -4.55
C GLU A 142 13.13 10.77 -4.71
N ARG A 143 13.53 10.19 -3.58
CA ARG A 143 14.44 9.06 -3.60
C ARG A 143 13.64 7.85 -4.10
N PRO A 144 14.10 7.16 -5.16
CA PRO A 144 13.46 5.94 -5.61
C PRO A 144 13.39 4.93 -4.45
N ASP A 145 12.19 4.46 -4.15
CA ASP A 145 11.98 3.38 -3.20
C ASP A 145 12.00 2.05 -3.95
N VAL A 146 13.08 1.30 -3.81
CA VAL A 146 13.24 -0.02 -4.43
C VAL A 146 12.53 -1.14 -3.67
N ARG A 147 11.86 -0.81 -2.56
CA ARG A 147 11.13 -1.80 -1.76
C ARG A 147 9.82 -2.16 -2.45
N ILE A 148 9.54 -3.45 -2.54
CA ILE A 148 8.24 -3.96 -2.96
C ILE A 148 7.38 -4.10 -1.71
N GLY A 149 6.76 -3.01 -1.28
CA GLY A 149 5.87 -2.98 -0.13
C GLY A 149 4.57 -3.72 -0.44
N GLY A 150 4.28 -4.80 0.29
CA GLY A 150 3.03 -5.54 0.11
C GLY A 150 3.03 -6.55 -1.04
N GLY A 151 4.16 -6.87 -1.65
CA GLY A 151 4.27 -7.97 -2.62
C GLY A 151 3.22 -7.90 -3.73
N ASP A 152 2.43 -8.96 -3.88
CA ASP A 152 1.36 -9.09 -4.87
C ASP A 152 0.02 -8.47 -4.44
N TYR A 153 -0.03 -7.76 -3.31
CA TYR A 153 -1.20 -6.97 -2.93
C TYR A 153 -1.30 -5.65 -3.69
N PHE A 154 -0.18 -5.05 -4.11
CA PHE A 154 -0.16 -3.78 -4.83
C PHE A 154 0.10 -4.02 -6.32
N LEU A 155 -0.76 -3.47 -7.17
CA LEU A 155 -0.54 -3.42 -8.61
C LEU A 155 0.58 -2.43 -8.92
N GLN A 156 1.48 -2.82 -9.82
CA GLN A 156 2.54 -1.93 -10.27
C GLN A 156 1.97 -0.85 -11.19
N PRO A 157 2.52 0.38 -11.19
CA PRO A 157 2.07 1.45 -12.07
C PRO A 157 2.02 1.01 -13.54
N SER A 158 3.05 0.33 -14.02
CA SER A 158 3.11 -0.19 -15.39
C SER A 158 2.02 -1.20 -15.73
N GLN A 159 1.46 -1.92 -14.75
CA GLN A 159 0.33 -2.83 -14.96
C GLN A 159 -0.99 -2.05 -15.01
N VAL A 160 -1.09 -0.96 -14.26
CA VAL A 160 -2.27 -0.08 -14.21
C VAL A 160 -2.35 0.76 -15.49
N ASP A 161 -1.22 1.27 -15.98
CA ASP A 161 -1.14 2.10 -17.21
C ASP A 161 -1.65 1.37 -18.46
N LEU A 162 -1.63 0.03 -18.47
CA LEU A 162 -2.23 -0.76 -19.55
C LEU A 162 -3.74 -0.54 -19.69
N TRP A 163 -4.40 -0.13 -18.60
CA TRP A 163 -5.84 0.12 -18.52
C TRP A 163 -6.23 1.57 -18.76
N ASP A 164 -5.28 2.43 -19.14
CA ASP A 164 -5.57 3.83 -19.48
C ASP A 164 -6.46 3.93 -20.75
N GLU A 165 -7.27 4.99 -20.82
CA GLU A 165 -8.28 5.21 -21.88
C GLU A 165 -7.74 5.05 -23.30
N PRO A 166 -6.54 5.58 -23.65
CA PRO A 166 -5.95 5.41 -24.98
C PRO A 166 -5.68 3.94 -25.35
N ASN A 167 -5.61 3.04 -24.37
CA ASN A 167 -5.37 1.61 -24.59
C ASN A 167 -6.65 0.79 -24.69
N TRP A 168 -7.84 1.37 -24.44
CA TRP A 168 -9.11 0.64 -24.39
C TRP A 168 -9.47 -0.08 -25.70
N GLY A 169 -9.10 0.48 -26.85
CA GLY A 169 -9.32 -0.16 -28.15
C GLY A 169 -8.53 -1.45 -28.40
N LYS A 170 -7.62 -1.83 -27.51
CA LYS A 170 -6.82 -3.06 -27.59
C LYS A 170 -7.48 -4.26 -26.89
N TRP A 171 -8.57 -4.03 -26.15
CA TRP A 171 -9.20 -5.06 -25.33
C TRP A 171 -10.31 -5.78 -26.09
N VAL A 172 -10.33 -7.12 -25.95
CA VAL A 172 -11.37 -7.97 -26.53
C VAL A 172 -12.70 -7.63 -25.85
N ASP A 173 -13.75 -7.45 -26.65
CA ASP A 173 -15.12 -7.10 -26.22
C ASP A 173 -15.30 -5.68 -25.66
N TRP A 174 -14.32 -4.78 -25.79
CA TRP A 174 -14.56 -3.37 -25.52
C TRP A 174 -15.32 -2.73 -26.69
N SER A 175 -16.59 -2.40 -26.45
CA SER A 175 -17.34 -1.47 -27.29
C SER A 175 -17.38 -0.11 -26.60
N PRO A 176 -17.16 1.01 -27.32
CA PRO A 176 -17.49 2.32 -26.78
C PRO A 176 -18.96 2.28 -26.36
N LEU A 177 -19.23 2.50 -25.07
CA LEU A 177 -20.58 2.87 -24.66
C LEU A 177 -20.95 4.13 -25.46
N GLU A 178 -21.96 4.04 -26.32
CA GLU A 178 -22.61 5.25 -26.85
C GLU A 178 -22.85 6.15 -25.64
N LYS A 179 -22.45 7.43 -25.72
CA LYS A 179 -22.58 8.38 -24.62
C LYS A 179 -24.01 8.32 -24.10
N ALA A 180 -24.21 7.57 -23.02
CA ALA A 180 -25.51 7.45 -22.40
C ALA A 180 -25.94 8.87 -22.04
N ASP A 181 -27.23 9.17 -22.22
CA ASP A 181 -27.81 10.41 -21.75
C ASP A 181 -27.31 10.69 -20.33
N ARG A 182 -26.84 11.94 -20.11
CA ARG A 182 -26.25 12.38 -18.84
C ARG A 182 -27.02 11.77 -17.67
N ASN A 183 -26.34 10.97 -16.84
CA ASN A 183 -26.97 10.32 -15.70
C ASN A 183 -27.62 11.42 -14.81
N PRO A 184 -28.94 11.44 -14.64
CA PRO A 184 -29.63 12.50 -13.89
C PRO A 184 -29.22 12.56 -12.41
N CYS A 185 -28.52 11.53 -11.91
CA CYS A 185 -27.94 11.52 -10.58
C CYS A 185 -26.75 12.49 -10.42
N THR A 186 -26.00 12.80 -11.48
CA THR A 186 -24.80 13.67 -11.38
C THR A 186 -25.14 15.13 -11.10
N ASP A 187 -26.32 15.58 -11.52
CA ASP A 187 -26.85 16.91 -11.20
C ASP A 187 -27.39 16.99 -9.77
N ARG A 188 -27.88 15.86 -9.23
CA ARG A 188 -28.54 15.79 -7.91
C ARG A 188 -27.57 15.50 -6.77
N TRP A 189 -26.52 14.72 -7.01
CA TRP A 189 -25.57 14.28 -6.00
C TRP A 189 -24.22 14.93 -6.21
N SER A 190 -23.83 15.83 -5.30
CA SER A 190 -22.58 16.59 -5.38
C SER A 190 -21.33 15.74 -5.51
N ASN A 191 -21.36 14.52 -4.98
CA ASN A 191 -20.22 13.60 -4.96
C ASN A 191 -20.04 12.87 -6.29
N LEU A 192 -21.07 12.84 -7.14
CA LEU A 192 -21.03 12.28 -8.51
C LEU A 192 -20.79 13.37 -9.57
N ASN A 193 -20.62 14.62 -9.15
CA ASN A 193 -20.39 15.73 -10.05
C ASN A 193 -18.89 15.95 -10.23
N GLU A 194 -18.35 15.43 -11.33
CA GLU A 194 -16.93 15.52 -11.68
C GLU A 194 -16.40 16.96 -11.62
N ALA A 195 -17.16 17.96 -12.06
CA ALA A 195 -16.74 19.36 -12.01
C ALA A 195 -16.55 19.90 -10.58
N LYS A 196 -17.20 19.27 -9.57
CA LYS A 196 -17.04 19.61 -8.15
C LYS A 196 -15.98 18.77 -7.45
N THR A 197 -15.71 17.55 -7.91
CA THR A 197 -14.68 16.66 -7.35
C THR A 197 -13.30 16.82 -8.00
N ALA A 198 -13.23 17.36 -9.23
CA ALA A 198 -12.00 17.52 -10.00
C ALA A 198 -11.00 18.57 -9.46
N LYS A 199 -11.29 19.20 -8.32
CA LYS A 199 -10.36 20.15 -7.69
C LYS A 199 -9.32 19.40 -6.86
N SER A 200 -8.46 18.63 -7.53
CA SER A 200 -7.23 18.15 -6.92
C SER A 200 -6.13 19.20 -7.16
N PHE A 201 -5.32 19.51 -6.15
CA PHE A 201 -4.14 20.34 -6.39
C PHE A 201 -3.18 19.53 -7.26
N GLY A 202 -2.77 20.06 -8.42
CA GLY A 202 -1.80 19.41 -9.32
C GLY A 202 -0.38 19.20 -8.75
N SER A 203 -0.21 19.33 -7.43
CA SER A 203 1.02 19.08 -6.68
C SER A 203 1.08 17.69 -6.04
N PHE A 204 0.03 16.87 -6.19
CA PHE A 204 0.00 15.50 -5.71
C PHE A 204 0.53 14.53 -6.77
N ASP A 205 1.43 13.65 -6.35
CA ASP A 205 1.91 12.53 -7.16
C ASP A 205 0.93 11.34 -7.06
N VAL A 206 0.45 11.08 -5.85
CA VAL A 206 -0.58 10.08 -5.55
C VAL A 206 -1.78 10.78 -4.92
N ASN A 207 -2.95 10.63 -5.53
CA ASN A 207 -4.19 11.28 -5.10
C ASN A 207 -4.99 10.44 -4.10
N GLY A 208 -4.61 9.17 -3.93
CA GLY A 208 -5.28 8.23 -3.06
C GLY A 208 -4.87 6.81 -3.36
N ILE A 209 -5.62 5.87 -2.77
CA ILE A 209 -5.51 4.44 -3.07
C ILE A 209 -6.84 3.95 -3.59
N PHE A 210 -6.80 3.01 -4.52
CA PHE A 210 -7.94 2.23 -4.94
C PHE A 210 -7.81 0.82 -4.37
N ALA A 211 -8.85 0.32 -3.73
CA ALA A 211 -8.79 -0.94 -3.00
C ALA A 211 -9.93 -1.86 -3.41
N GLY A 212 -9.60 -3.11 -3.71
CA GLY A 212 -10.56 -4.16 -4.03
C GLY A 212 -10.64 -5.20 -2.92
N PHE A 213 -11.87 -5.52 -2.52
CA PHE A 213 -12.18 -6.51 -1.50
C PHE A 213 -13.25 -7.46 -2.01
N CYS A 214 -13.26 -8.68 -1.49
CA CYS A 214 -14.45 -9.53 -1.60
C CYS A 214 -15.47 -9.17 -0.51
N ARG A 215 -16.71 -9.66 -0.66
CA ARG A 215 -17.78 -9.53 0.36
C ARG A 215 -17.40 -10.04 1.77
N HIS A 216 -16.39 -10.90 1.88
CA HIS A 216 -15.88 -11.44 3.15
C HIS A 216 -14.70 -10.62 3.71
N SER A 217 -14.48 -9.41 3.19
CA SER A 217 -13.45 -8.45 3.63
C SER A 217 -12.00 -8.91 3.44
N PHE A 218 -11.76 -9.95 2.63
CA PHE A 218 -10.40 -10.24 2.17
C PHE A 218 -9.96 -9.24 1.11
N VAL A 219 -8.75 -8.69 1.29
CA VAL A 219 -8.09 -7.80 0.34
C VAL A 219 -7.69 -8.57 -0.90
N LEU A 220 -8.16 -8.12 -2.06
CA LEU A 220 -7.80 -8.68 -3.35
C LEU A 220 -6.62 -7.95 -3.97
N ALA A 221 -6.70 -6.63 -4.10
CA ALA A 221 -5.61 -5.81 -4.62
C ALA A 221 -5.77 -4.35 -4.17
N PHE A 222 -4.64 -3.64 -4.16
CA PHE A 222 -4.54 -2.20 -4.04
C PHE A 222 -3.88 -1.64 -5.29
N SER A 223 -4.23 -0.41 -5.64
CA SER A 223 -3.56 0.38 -6.66
C SER A 223 -3.42 1.80 -6.15
N ASP A 224 -2.27 2.43 -6.37
CA ASP A 224 -2.15 3.86 -6.14
C ASP A 224 -2.91 4.62 -7.24
N MET A 225 -3.59 5.70 -6.87
CA MET A 225 -4.21 6.63 -7.82
C MET A 225 -3.19 7.68 -8.21
N ILE A 226 -2.37 7.39 -9.22
CA ILE A 226 -1.25 8.24 -9.64
C ILE A 226 -1.76 9.32 -10.58
N LYS A 227 -1.45 10.60 -10.29
CA LYS A 227 -1.68 11.77 -11.17
C LYS A 227 -2.99 11.71 -11.96
N THR A 228 -4.12 11.65 -11.26
CA THR A 228 -5.44 11.64 -11.92
C THR A 228 -5.58 12.87 -12.80
N GLY A 229 -6.07 12.72 -14.03
CA GLY A 229 -6.28 13.81 -15.01
C GLY A 229 -7.29 14.88 -14.56
N GLU A 230 -7.89 14.71 -13.39
CA GLU A 230 -8.62 15.74 -12.63
C GLU A 230 -7.65 16.81 -12.06
N GLN A 231 -7.04 17.61 -12.93
CA GLN A 231 -6.22 18.79 -12.58
C GLN A 231 -6.82 20.08 -13.13
#